data_AF-A0A9E1IP41-F1
#
_entry.id   AF-A0A9E1IP41-F1
#
_cell.length_a   1.000
_cell.length_b   1.000
_cell.length_c   1.000
_cell.angle_alpha   90.00
_cell.angle_beta   90.00
_cell.angle_gamma   90.00
#
_symmetry.space_group_name_H-M   'P 1'
#
loop_
_entity.id
_entity.type
_entity.pdbx_description
1 polymer ?
#
loop_
_entity_poly.entity_id
_entity_poly.type
_entity_poly.pdbx_seq_one_letter_code
_entity_poly.pdbx_strand_id
1 'polypeptide(L)'
;MTRRTLISSALALIACPALAGVPSWIPETEQAIRHISHDEVIQTVESSVWDANAQQTVARHGLSLVNVTWEDTGRSKGSSVGPNISDMTIGVRDAHGALHPMPVIRFDNYNDKTADLKTKDLSLLVGNERGKKLRPISIVDMLKNPREYLSNPRSWKGKHSSLWADRDDHVLVSAQACLLPIPQEGEATFTPVIYNYQSSVGNPAVLTMVATREGTSIQVVENSSGYMSEVLYFNQDGERAPFTAMRLSDFQAQGGDSTTSADQATADAGLDMVLVIQVPLKHRAPQRDFWGYGGMMDDMAPGAPTMMMAEGEAMERSVEQ
;
A
#
# COMPACT_ATOMS: atom_id res chain seq x y z
N MET A 1 10.67 -54.57 -33.39
CA MET A 1 11.56 -54.53 -34.59
C MET A 1 11.00 -53.42 -35.46
N THR A 2 11.70 -52.32 -35.74
CA THR A 2 12.95 -52.24 -36.50
C THR A 2 13.67 -50.94 -36.13
N ARG A 3 14.95 -51.04 -35.76
CA ARG A 3 15.85 -49.90 -35.50
C ARG A 3 16.24 -49.24 -36.84
N ARG A 4 16.29 -47.91 -36.86
CA ARG A 4 17.04 -47.15 -37.88
C ARG A 4 18.29 -46.56 -37.21
N THR A 5 19.43 -46.97 -37.75
CA THR A 5 20.78 -46.47 -37.49
C THR A 5 21.17 -45.53 -38.64
N LEU A 6 22.27 -44.79 -38.45
CA LEU A 6 23.18 -44.17 -39.43
C LEU A 6 22.98 -42.64 -39.59
N ILE A 7 24.00 -41.79 -39.65
CA ILE A 7 25.47 -41.92 -39.64
C ILE A 7 26.04 -40.59 -39.13
N SER A 8 27.14 -40.67 -38.39
CA SER A 8 27.98 -39.57 -37.93
C SER A 8 28.92 -39.11 -39.05
N SER A 9 29.05 -37.81 -39.29
CA SER A 9 30.06 -37.25 -40.19
C SER A 9 30.98 -36.32 -39.40
N ALA A 10 32.18 -36.81 -39.11
CA ALA A 10 33.31 -36.03 -38.61
C ALA A 10 34.00 -35.34 -39.79
N LEU A 11 34.06 -34.02 -39.77
CA LEU A 11 34.93 -33.24 -40.66
C LEU A 11 36.12 -32.75 -39.84
N ALA A 12 37.29 -33.30 -40.13
CA ALA A 12 38.57 -32.81 -39.65
C ALA A 12 38.91 -31.50 -40.36
N LEU A 13 39.07 -30.40 -39.60
CA LEU A 13 39.65 -29.17 -40.11
C LEU A 13 41.13 -29.13 -39.73
N ILE A 14 41.94 -29.11 -40.78
CA ILE A 14 43.39 -29.01 -40.80
C ILE A 14 43.79 -27.61 -40.31
N ALA A 15 44.68 -27.57 -39.32
CA ALA A 15 45.32 -26.36 -38.85
C ALA A 15 46.26 -25.79 -39.92
N CYS A 16 46.13 -24.50 -40.19
CA CYS A 16 47.05 -23.73 -41.01
C CYS A 16 47.67 -22.62 -40.14
N PRO A 17 48.98 -22.61 -39.86
CA PRO A 17 49.62 -21.56 -39.10
C PRO A 17 50.24 -20.54 -40.05
N ALA A 18 49.75 -19.30 -40.04
CA ALA A 18 50.52 -18.14 -40.50
C ALA A 18 49.96 -16.85 -39.89
N LEU A 19 50.86 -16.16 -39.19
CA LEU A 19 50.68 -14.93 -38.46
C LEU A 19 50.34 -13.74 -39.37
N ALA A 20 49.33 -12.96 -39.00
CA ALA A 20 49.29 -11.51 -39.24
C ALA A 20 48.50 -10.88 -38.09
N GLY A 21 49.18 -10.04 -37.31
CA GLY A 21 48.71 -9.51 -36.05
C GLY A 21 47.39 -8.74 -36.19
N VAL A 22 46.40 -9.14 -35.40
CA VAL A 22 45.29 -8.26 -35.05
C VAL A 22 45.88 -7.18 -34.16
N PRO A 23 45.79 -5.90 -34.54
CA PRO A 23 46.35 -4.84 -33.73
C PRO A 23 45.59 -4.74 -32.40
N SER A 24 46.32 -4.77 -31.29
CA SER A 24 45.84 -4.76 -29.91
C SER A 24 45.34 -3.38 -29.45
N TRP A 25 44.59 -2.66 -30.28
CA TRP A 25 44.01 -1.36 -29.94
C TRP A 25 42.53 -1.22 -30.28
N ILE A 26 41.81 -2.31 -30.56
CA ILE A 26 40.34 -2.24 -30.45
C ILE A 26 40.06 -2.15 -28.95
N PRO A 27 39.60 -1.00 -28.42
CA PRO A 27 39.12 -1.02 -27.06
C PRO A 27 37.89 -1.95 -27.11
N GLU A 28 37.84 -2.94 -26.22
CA GLU A 28 36.60 -3.61 -25.83
C GLU A 28 35.64 -2.54 -25.33
N THR A 29 35.00 -1.83 -26.26
CA THR A 29 33.81 -1.04 -26.03
C THR A 29 32.62 -1.83 -26.55
N GLU A 30 32.58 -3.11 -26.17
CA GLU A 30 31.38 -3.68 -25.56
C GLU A 30 31.30 -3.05 -24.15
N GLN A 31 31.11 -1.73 -24.14
CA GLN A 31 31.05 -0.93 -22.92
C GLN A 31 29.93 -1.51 -22.08
N ALA A 32 30.35 -2.18 -21.00
CA ALA A 32 29.59 -2.54 -19.83
C ALA A 32 28.16 -1.97 -19.88
N ILE A 33 27.20 -2.79 -20.34
CA ILE A 33 25.85 -2.63 -19.83
C ILE A 33 26.04 -2.79 -18.33
N ARG A 34 26.10 -1.67 -17.60
CA ARG A 34 26.10 -1.71 -16.15
C ARG A 34 24.85 -2.49 -15.80
N HIS A 35 25.03 -3.72 -15.35
CA HIS A 35 23.95 -4.48 -14.77
C HIS A 35 23.66 -3.78 -13.46
N ILE A 36 22.70 -2.86 -13.48
CA ILE A 36 22.22 -2.19 -12.28
C ILE A 36 21.66 -3.30 -11.39
N SER A 37 22.16 -3.38 -10.16
CA SER A 37 21.66 -4.33 -9.17
C SER A 37 20.23 -3.96 -8.77
N HIS A 38 19.45 -4.94 -8.29
CA HIS A 38 18.10 -4.65 -7.83
C HIS A 38 18.08 -3.62 -6.69
N ASP A 39 19.05 -3.71 -5.78
CA ASP A 39 19.20 -2.75 -4.67
C ASP A 39 19.47 -1.31 -5.16
N GLU A 40 20.29 -1.13 -6.20
CA GLU A 40 20.49 0.18 -6.83
C GLU A 40 19.20 0.72 -7.46
N VAL A 41 18.36 -0.16 -8.04
CA VAL A 41 17.05 0.24 -8.55
C VAL A 41 16.11 0.64 -7.41
N ILE A 42 16.07 -0.13 -6.31
CA ILE A 42 15.28 0.20 -5.11
C ILE A 42 15.64 1.61 -4.62
N GLN A 43 16.93 1.90 -4.43
CA GLN A 43 17.40 3.20 -3.96
C GLN A 43 17.09 4.34 -4.94
N THR A 44 17.20 4.07 -6.24
CA THR A 44 16.86 5.04 -7.30
C THR A 44 15.37 5.38 -7.27
N VAL A 45 14.50 4.37 -7.13
CA VAL A 45 13.06 4.55 -7.06
C VAL A 45 12.67 5.28 -5.77
N GLU A 46 13.14 4.83 -4.60
CA GLU A 46 12.92 5.52 -3.32
C GLU A 46 13.31 7.00 -3.38
N SER A 47 14.48 7.30 -3.95
CA SER A 47 15.00 8.68 -4.03
C SER A 47 14.29 9.55 -5.07
N SER A 48 13.43 8.97 -5.92
CA SER A 48 12.77 9.71 -7.02
C SER A 48 11.84 10.83 -6.53
N VAL A 49 11.37 10.77 -5.28
CA VAL A 49 10.62 11.87 -4.65
C VAL A 49 11.44 13.17 -4.55
N TRP A 50 12.77 13.09 -4.61
CA TRP A 50 13.67 14.24 -4.59
C TRP A 50 14.18 14.61 -5.99
N ASP A 51 13.85 13.84 -7.02
CA ASP A 51 14.24 14.12 -8.40
C ASP A 51 13.35 15.20 -9.01
N ALA A 52 13.97 16.30 -9.45
CA ALA A 52 13.25 17.45 -10.00
C ALA A 52 12.49 17.12 -11.29
N ASN A 53 13.00 16.21 -12.13
CA ASN A 53 12.34 15.84 -13.38
C ASN A 53 11.14 14.93 -13.13
N ALA A 54 11.25 13.98 -12.20
CA ALA A 54 10.16 13.13 -11.76
C ALA A 54 9.03 13.97 -11.14
N GLN A 55 9.37 14.87 -10.22
CA GLN A 55 8.43 15.82 -9.64
C GLN A 55 7.75 16.67 -10.70
N GLN A 56 8.50 17.25 -11.63
CA GLN A 56 7.93 18.08 -12.70
C GLN A 56 7.02 17.26 -13.63
N THR A 57 7.38 16.01 -13.94
CA THR A 57 6.59 15.14 -14.81
C THR A 57 5.24 14.84 -14.18
N VAL A 58 5.22 14.43 -12.91
CA VAL A 58 3.98 14.12 -12.18
C VAL A 58 3.14 15.39 -11.99
N ALA A 59 3.76 16.53 -11.69
CA ALA A 59 3.06 17.82 -11.55
C ALA A 59 2.37 18.29 -12.83
N ARG A 60 2.91 18.00 -14.03
CA ARG A 60 2.25 18.34 -15.31
C ARG A 60 0.90 17.62 -15.49
N HIS A 61 0.69 16.52 -14.75
CA HIS A 61 -0.57 15.78 -14.73
C HIS A 61 -1.48 16.19 -13.55
N GLY A 62 -1.13 17.21 -12.78
CA GLY A 62 -1.90 17.65 -11.60
C GLY A 62 -1.81 16.68 -10.42
N LEU A 63 -0.71 15.94 -10.35
CA LEU A 63 -0.44 14.93 -9.31
C LEU A 63 0.82 15.35 -8.54
N SER A 64 1.05 14.71 -7.39
CA SER A 64 2.25 14.82 -6.58
C SER A 64 2.94 13.46 -6.41
N LEU A 65 4.26 13.47 -6.27
CA LEU A 65 5.10 12.32 -5.98
C LEU A 65 5.64 12.44 -4.55
N VAL A 66 5.26 11.52 -3.66
CA VAL A 66 5.52 11.62 -2.20
C VAL A 66 5.91 10.27 -1.60
N ASN A 67 6.51 10.27 -0.39
CA ASN A 67 6.94 9.02 0.29
C ASN A 67 5.80 8.22 0.90
N VAL A 68 4.73 8.91 1.30
CA VAL A 68 3.58 8.31 1.95
C VAL A 68 2.32 8.93 1.39
N THR A 69 1.29 8.11 1.36
CA THR A 69 -0.07 8.59 1.32
C THR A 69 -0.66 8.60 2.72
N TRP A 70 -1.83 9.19 2.84
CA TRP A 70 -2.61 9.28 4.05
C TRP A 70 -4.06 8.90 3.76
N GLU A 71 -4.63 8.14 4.66
CA GLU A 71 -6.03 7.72 4.63
C GLU A 71 -6.74 8.22 5.88
N ASP A 72 -7.92 8.79 5.64
CA ASP A 72 -8.65 9.58 6.60
C ASP A 72 -10.02 8.96 6.85
N THR A 73 -10.11 8.19 7.92
CA THR A 73 -11.35 7.51 8.33
C THR A 73 -12.09 8.28 9.43
N GLY A 74 -11.66 9.52 9.72
CA GLY A 74 -12.28 10.35 10.72
C GLY A 74 -11.50 11.62 11.00
N ARG A 75 -11.57 12.61 10.11
CA ARG A 75 -11.02 13.97 10.28
C ARG A 75 -12.08 14.97 10.71
N SER A 76 -11.64 15.98 11.46
CA SER A 76 -12.48 17.15 11.73
C SER A 76 -12.60 17.99 10.47
N LYS A 77 -13.82 18.38 10.08
CA LYS A 77 -14.07 19.15 8.85
C LYS A 77 -13.10 20.34 8.70
N GLY A 78 -12.34 20.37 7.60
CA GLY A 78 -11.37 21.44 7.29
C GLY A 78 -10.07 21.40 8.10
N SER A 79 -9.75 20.29 8.76
CA SER A 79 -8.54 20.13 9.57
C SER A 79 -7.57 19.11 8.99
N SER A 80 -6.30 19.13 9.40
CA SER A 80 -5.35 18.03 9.20
C SER A 80 -5.39 17.00 10.34
N VAL A 81 -6.20 17.22 11.38
CA VAL A 81 -6.29 16.35 12.55
C VAL A 81 -7.67 15.69 12.68
N GLY A 82 -7.68 14.51 13.29
CA GLY A 82 -8.86 13.68 13.37
C GLY A 82 -8.70 12.55 14.39
N PRO A 83 -9.82 11.94 14.84
CA PRO A 83 -9.77 10.72 15.64
C PRO A 83 -9.20 9.48 14.94
N ASN A 84 -9.05 9.44 13.61
CA ASN A 84 -8.47 8.28 12.94
C ASN A 84 -7.81 8.61 11.59
N ILE A 85 -6.47 8.73 11.59
CA ILE A 85 -5.66 9.04 10.40
C ILE A 85 -4.50 8.06 10.33
N SER A 86 -4.21 7.58 9.12
CA SER A 86 -3.06 6.69 8.87
C SER A 86 -2.21 7.17 7.71
N ASP A 87 -0.89 7.13 7.86
CA ASP A 87 0.06 7.22 6.76
C ASP A 87 0.38 5.82 6.25
N MET A 88 0.53 5.63 4.95
CA MET A 88 0.89 4.34 4.38
C MET A 88 1.65 4.45 3.06
N THR A 89 2.37 3.38 2.73
CA THR A 89 2.94 3.10 1.41
C THR A 89 3.21 1.59 1.30
N ILE A 90 3.82 1.11 0.23
CA ILE A 90 4.47 -0.20 0.20
C ILE A 90 5.96 -0.03 0.51
N GLY A 91 6.53 -1.00 1.21
CA GLY A 91 7.96 -1.09 1.45
C GLY A 91 8.56 -2.30 0.73
N VAL A 92 9.75 -2.12 0.18
CA VAL A 92 10.58 -3.17 -0.42
C VAL A 92 11.80 -3.38 0.47
N ARG A 93 12.19 -4.63 0.70
CA ARG A 93 13.43 -4.94 1.42
C ARG A 93 14.58 -5.15 0.45
N ASP A 94 15.72 -4.52 0.70
CA ASP A 94 16.96 -4.77 -0.05
C ASP A 94 17.57 -6.14 0.31
N ALA A 95 18.66 -6.53 -0.35
CA ALA A 95 19.37 -7.78 -0.07
C ALA A 95 19.92 -7.87 1.38
N HIS A 96 20.01 -6.76 2.10
CA HIS A 96 20.44 -6.68 3.49
C HIS A 96 19.28 -6.68 4.49
N GLY A 97 18.03 -6.69 4.00
CA GLY A 97 16.81 -6.67 4.80
C GLY A 97 16.36 -5.27 5.25
N ALA A 98 17.05 -4.21 4.81
CA ALA A 98 16.65 -2.83 5.08
C ALA A 98 15.36 -2.51 4.31
N LEU A 99 14.43 -1.82 4.97
CA LEU A 99 13.11 -1.50 4.42
C LEU A 99 13.14 -0.12 3.76
N HIS A 100 12.77 -0.07 2.48
CA HIS A 100 12.73 1.13 1.66
C HIS A 100 11.27 1.46 1.29
N PRO A 101 10.71 2.60 1.72
CA PRO A 101 9.41 3.04 1.25
C PRO A 101 9.42 3.37 -0.22
N MET A 102 8.39 2.88 -0.92
CA MET A 102 8.22 3.19 -2.33
C MET A 102 7.43 4.48 -2.51
N PRO A 103 7.78 5.31 -3.50
CA PRO A 103 7.05 6.54 -3.79
C PRO A 103 5.60 6.28 -4.20
N VAL A 104 4.71 7.17 -3.78
CA VAL A 104 3.30 7.20 -4.14
C VAL A 104 3.02 8.41 -5.04
N ILE A 105 2.34 8.15 -6.15
CA ILE A 105 1.75 9.15 -7.03
C ILE A 105 0.28 9.29 -6.66
N ARG A 106 -0.11 10.51 -6.29
CA ARG A 106 -1.47 10.84 -5.82
C ARG A 106 -1.83 12.27 -6.15
N PHE A 107 -3.09 12.65 -5.91
CA PHE A 107 -3.48 14.06 -5.95
C PHE A 107 -2.84 14.82 -4.78
N ASP A 108 -2.72 16.14 -4.97
CA ASP A 108 -2.31 17.05 -3.90
C ASP A 108 -3.18 16.86 -2.66
N ASN A 109 -2.60 17.15 -1.50
CA ASN A 109 -3.30 17.11 -0.22
C ASN A 109 -4.67 17.81 -0.30
N TYR A 110 -5.70 17.14 0.22
CA TYR A 110 -7.10 17.57 0.20
C TYR A 110 -7.82 17.53 -1.16
N ASN A 111 -7.16 17.06 -2.22
CA ASN A 111 -7.73 16.96 -3.57
C ASN A 111 -7.88 15.51 -4.06
N ASP A 112 -7.73 14.54 -3.15
CA ASP A 112 -7.96 13.12 -3.42
C ASP A 112 -9.32 12.90 -4.08
N LYS A 113 -9.32 12.06 -5.11
CA LYS A 113 -10.55 11.60 -5.74
C LYS A 113 -11.03 10.37 -4.99
N THR A 114 -12.16 10.53 -4.34
CA THR A 114 -12.82 9.46 -3.62
C THR A 114 -14.13 9.08 -4.30
N ALA A 115 -14.63 7.89 -4.00
CA ALA A 115 -15.95 7.45 -4.36
C ALA A 115 -16.61 6.70 -3.19
N ASP A 116 -17.92 6.81 -3.09
CA ASP A 116 -18.72 5.98 -2.20
C ASP A 116 -19.12 4.70 -2.94
N LEU A 117 -18.59 3.57 -2.50
CA LEU A 117 -18.93 2.25 -3.02
C LEU A 117 -19.91 1.58 -2.06
N LYS A 118 -21.01 1.00 -2.56
CA LYS A 118 -21.90 0.22 -1.68
C LYS A 118 -21.14 -1.00 -1.19
N THR A 119 -21.24 -1.27 0.11
CA THR A 119 -20.58 -2.43 0.74
C THR A 119 -20.92 -3.76 0.05
N LYS A 120 -22.15 -3.94 -0.40
CA LYS A 120 -22.59 -5.13 -1.13
C LYS A 120 -21.88 -5.35 -2.48
N ASP A 121 -21.30 -4.30 -3.05
CA ASP A 121 -20.61 -4.34 -4.35
C ASP A 121 -19.10 -4.62 -4.17
N LEU A 122 -18.59 -4.61 -2.93
CA LEU A 122 -17.20 -4.94 -2.60
C LEU A 122 -17.07 -6.40 -2.16
N SER A 123 -16.27 -7.17 -2.89
CA SER A 123 -15.96 -8.57 -2.58
C SER A 123 -14.47 -8.75 -2.27
N LEU A 124 -14.18 -9.70 -1.38
CA LEU A 124 -12.83 -10.09 -0.98
C LEU A 124 -12.62 -11.58 -1.25
N LEU A 125 -11.38 -11.97 -1.58
CA LEU A 125 -11.00 -13.37 -1.71
C LEU A 125 -10.48 -13.91 -0.37
N VAL A 126 -11.02 -15.04 0.05
CA VAL A 126 -10.62 -15.74 1.28
C VAL A 126 -10.37 -17.22 1.03
N GLY A 127 -9.69 -17.88 1.96
CA GLY A 127 -9.24 -19.26 1.88
C GLY A 127 -7.74 -19.38 2.14
N ASN A 128 -6.98 -18.33 1.81
CA ASN A 128 -5.53 -18.25 2.01
C ASN A 128 -5.13 -18.39 3.48
N GLU A 129 -6.01 -18.00 4.43
CA GLU A 129 -5.75 -18.09 5.87
C GLU A 129 -5.58 -19.54 6.39
N ARG A 130 -5.98 -20.53 5.58
CA ARG A 130 -5.90 -21.99 5.85
C ARG A 130 -5.49 -22.79 4.60
N GLY A 131 -4.80 -22.15 3.65
CA GLY A 131 -4.31 -22.82 2.43
C GLY A 131 -5.42 -23.44 1.56
N LYS A 132 -6.65 -22.94 1.65
CA LYS A 132 -7.80 -23.44 0.90
C LYS A 132 -7.95 -22.72 -0.44
N LYS A 133 -8.67 -23.34 -1.37
CA LYS A 133 -9.07 -22.70 -2.63
C LYS A 133 -9.77 -21.37 -2.34
N LEU A 134 -9.31 -20.32 -3.04
CA LEU A 134 -9.87 -18.98 -2.92
C LEU A 134 -11.34 -18.96 -3.32
N ARG A 135 -12.13 -18.22 -2.57
CA ARG A 135 -13.54 -17.95 -2.86
C ARG A 135 -13.87 -16.49 -2.56
N PRO A 136 -14.75 -15.86 -3.34
CA PRO A 136 -15.23 -14.52 -3.02
C PRO A 136 -16.20 -14.55 -1.84
N ILE A 137 -16.15 -13.51 -1.02
CA ILE A 137 -17.16 -13.16 -0.02
C ILE A 137 -17.43 -11.66 -0.07
N SER A 138 -18.59 -11.23 0.40
CA SER A 138 -18.86 -9.81 0.63
C SER A 138 -18.01 -9.26 1.78
N ILE A 139 -17.60 -7.99 1.70
CA ILE A 139 -17.00 -7.28 2.84
C ILE A 139 -17.94 -7.28 4.06
N VAL A 140 -19.26 -7.30 3.84
CA VAL A 140 -20.26 -7.36 4.92
C VAL A 140 -20.16 -8.68 5.68
N ASP A 141 -19.98 -9.80 4.97
CA ASP A 141 -19.82 -11.12 5.59
C ASP A 141 -18.52 -11.21 6.38
N MET A 142 -17.44 -10.62 5.84
CA MET A 142 -16.16 -10.46 6.53
C MET A 142 -16.32 -9.68 7.85
N LEU A 143 -16.96 -8.51 7.81
CA LEU A 143 -17.14 -7.65 8.99
C LEU A 143 -18.14 -8.22 10.00
N LYS A 144 -19.14 -8.97 9.55
CA LYS A 144 -20.07 -9.67 10.44
C LYS A 144 -19.38 -10.79 11.21
N ASN A 145 -18.50 -11.55 10.56
CA ASN A 145 -17.89 -12.76 11.10
C ASN A 145 -16.36 -12.84 10.91
N PRO A 146 -15.57 -11.82 11.30
CA PRO A 146 -14.12 -11.76 11.03
C PRO A 146 -13.34 -12.96 11.56
N ARG A 147 -13.78 -13.54 12.69
CA ARG A 147 -13.11 -14.72 13.30
C ARG A 147 -13.07 -15.93 12.39
N GLU A 148 -14.02 -16.08 11.46
CA GLU A 148 -14.03 -17.21 10.53
C GLU A 148 -12.85 -17.18 9.57
N TYR A 149 -12.35 -15.98 9.29
CA TYR A 149 -11.30 -15.67 8.31
C TYR A 149 -9.94 -15.41 8.97
N LEU A 150 -9.82 -15.67 10.27
CA LEU A 150 -8.54 -15.71 10.96
C LEU A 150 -7.96 -17.13 10.91
N SER A 151 -6.63 -17.21 10.76
CA SER A 151 -5.89 -18.48 10.89
C SER A 151 -6.05 -19.07 12.29
N ASN A 152 -6.07 -18.21 13.31
CA ASN A 152 -6.43 -18.57 14.68
C ASN A 152 -7.65 -17.76 15.16
N PRO A 153 -8.89 -18.27 15.04
CA PRO A 153 -10.10 -17.57 15.49
C PRO A 153 -10.09 -17.18 16.99
N ARG A 154 -9.31 -17.89 17.82
CA ARG A 154 -9.20 -17.62 19.27
C ARG A 154 -8.25 -16.47 19.61
N SER A 155 -7.48 -15.96 18.64
CA SER A 155 -6.64 -14.78 18.84
C SER A 155 -7.49 -13.53 19.09
N TRP A 156 -8.68 -13.46 18.49
CA TRP A 156 -9.68 -12.45 18.79
C TRP A 156 -10.39 -12.75 20.11
N LYS A 157 -9.94 -12.07 21.18
CA LYS A 157 -10.51 -12.22 22.53
C LYS A 157 -11.81 -11.43 22.71
N GLY A 158 -12.62 -11.83 23.70
CA GLY A 158 -13.83 -11.12 24.11
C GLY A 158 -15.13 -11.73 23.55
N LYS A 159 -16.26 -11.16 23.98
CA LYS A 159 -17.61 -11.68 23.65
C LYS A 159 -18.15 -11.13 22.33
N HIS A 160 -17.71 -9.94 21.91
CA HIS A 160 -18.09 -9.34 20.64
C HIS A 160 -17.30 -10.00 19.50
N SER A 161 -18.01 -10.38 18.45
CA SER A 161 -17.45 -11.10 17.30
C SER A 161 -17.62 -10.35 15.98
N SER A 162 -18.33 -9.23 15.95
CA SER A 162 -18.63 -8.47 14.73
C SER A 162 -18.05 -7.06 14.78
N LEU A 163 -17.59 -6.58 13.62
CA LEU A 163 -17.21 -5.20 13.33
C LEU A 163 -18.28 -4.45 12.52
N TRP A 164 -19.38 -5.12 12.14
CA TRP A 164 -20.42 -4.56 11.28
C TRP A 164 -21.43 -3.74 12.08
N ALA A 165 -21.83 -2.59 11.55
CA ALA A 165 -23.02 -1.86 11.98
C ALA A 165 -23.94 -1.59 10.78
N ASP A 166 -25.27 -1.67 10.98
CA ASP A 166 -26.25 -1.52 9.88
C ASP A 166 -26.23 -0.14 9.19
N ARG A 167 -25.61 0.87 9.82
CA ARG A 167 -25.41 2.19 9.23
C ARG A 167 -24.29 2.21 8.19
N ASP A 168 -23.39 1.23 8.19
CA ASP A 168 -22.16 1.23 7.40
C ASP A 168 -22.47 0.66 6.00
N ASP A 169 -23.36 1.31 5.24
CA ASP A 169 -23.86 0.79 3.96
C ASP A 169 -22.93 1.08 2.77
N HIS A 170 -22.02 2.05 2.91
CA HIS A 170 -20.98 2.41 1.94
C HIS A 170 -19.57 2.30 2.53
N VAL A 171 -18.59 2.11 1.65
CA VAL A 171 -17.17 2.28 1.92
C VAL A 171 -16.66 3.44 1.07
N LEU A 172 -15.88 4.31 1.70
CA LEU A 172 -15.14 5.33 0.99
C LEU A 172 -13.91 4.67 0.35
N VAL A 173 -13.73 4.85 -0.96
CA VAL A 173 -12.57 4.34 -1.69
C VAL A 173 -11.78 5.49 -2.31
N SER A 174 -10.47 5.32 -2.37
CA SER A 174 -9.53 6.23 -3.04
C SER A 174 -8.51 5.38 -3.80
N ALA A 175 -8.12 5.84 -4.99
CA ALA A 175 -7.15 5.15 -5.83
C ALA A 175 -5.86 5.96 -5.90
N GLN A 176 -4.74 5.28 -5.68
CA GLN A 176 -3.40 5.86 -5.66
C GLN A 176 -2.44 4.86 -6.29
N ALA A 177 -1.33 5.33 -6.86
CA ALA A 177 -0.36 4.48 -7.53
C ALA A 177 0.96 4.48 -6.76
N CYS A 178 1.55 3.32 -6.53
CA CYS A 178 2.84 3.21 -5.87
C CYS A 178 3.86 2.56 -6.82
N LEU A 179 5.09 3.07 -6.82
CA LEU A 179 6.13 2.63 -7.74
C LEU A 179 6.86 1.41 -7.16
N LEU A 180 6.57 0.22 -7.67
CA LEU A 180 7.25 -1.01 -7.26
C LEU A 180 8.36 -1.37 -8.26
N PRO A 181 9.66 -1.37 -7.88
CA PRO A 181 10.71 -1.90 -8.73
C PRO A 181 10.57 -3.42 -8.87
N ILE A 182 10.37 -3.91 -10.10
CA ILE A 182 10.32 -5.34 -10.41
C ILE A 182 11.61 -5.75 -11.16
N PRO A 183 12.33 -6.80 -10.73
CA PRO A 183 13.55 -7.26 -11.40
C PRO A 183 13.26 -7.68 -12.86
N GLN A 184 14.30 -7.78 -13.69
CA GLN A 184 14.13 -8.24 -15.08
C GLN A 184 13.70 -9.70 -15.15
N GLU A 185 14.16 -10.51 -14.22
CA GLU A 185 13.79 -11.93 -14.07
C GLU A 185 13.37 -12.19 -12.63
N GLY A 186 12.35 -13.03 -12.44
CA GLY A 186 11.86 -13.44 -11.12
C GLY A 186 10.80 -12.51 -10.53
N GLU A 187 10.69 -12.53 -9.21
CA GLU A 187 9.67 -11.81 -8.45
C GLU A 187 10.30 -10.73 -7.56
N ALA A 188 9.64 -9.58 -7.45
CA ALA A 188 9.84 -8.63 -6.37
C ALA A 188 8.98 -9.05 -5.17
N THR A 189 9.46 -8.75 -3.97
CA THR A 189 8.67 -8.89 -2.74
C THR A 189 8.44 -7.52 -2.11
N PHE A 190 7.25 -7.31 -1.57
CA PHE A 190 6.89 -6.06 -0.92
C PHE A 190 5.90 -6.29 0.22
N THR A 191 5.78 -5.30 1.10
CA THR A 191 4.78 -5.29 2.17
C THR A 191 4.21 -3.89 2.31
N PRO A 192 2.88 -3.71 2.33
CA PRO A 192 2.30 -2.46 2.78
C PRO A 192 2.77 -2.13 4.21
N VAL A 193 3.02 -0.87 4.46
CA VAL A 193 3.44 -0.34 5.74
C VAL A 193 2.48 0.77 6.15
N ILE A 194 2.05 0.77 7.41
CA ILE A 194 1.04 1.70 7.90
C ILE A 194 1.39 2.25 9.28
N TYR A 195 1.32 3.56 9.42
CA TYR A 195 1.38 4.26 10.69
C TYR A 195 0.04 4.92 10.99
N ASN A 196 -0.63 4.52 12.07
CA ASN A 196 -1.88 5.14 12.48
C ASN A 196 -1.67 6.06 13.68
N TYR A 197 -2.00 7.35 13.56
CA TYR A 197 -1.69 8.36 14.58
C TYR A 197 -2.35 8.14 15.94
N GLN A 198 -3.41 7.32 16.01
CA GLN A 198 -4.12 7.03 17.25
C GLN A 198 -3.85 5.62 17.78
N SER A 199 -3.14 4.78 17.05
CA SER A 199 -2.85 3.42 17.46
C SER A 199 -1.60 3.35 18.36
N SER A 200 -1.67 2.48 19.38
CA SER A 200 -0.55 2.16 20.25
C SER A 200 -0.66 0.73 20.76
N VAL A 201 0.44 0.17 21.27
CA VAL A 201 0.49 -1.19 21.82
C VAL A 201 -0.58 -1.38 22.90
N GLY A 202 -1.46 -2.37 22.71
CA GLY A 202 -2.58 -2.66 23.60
C GLY A 202 -3.80 -1.72 23.47
N ASN A 203 -3.73 -0.71 22.60
CA ASN A 203 -4.80 0.23 22.32
C ASN A 203 -4.82 0.64 20.83
N PRO A 204 -5.16 -0.30 19.94
CA PRO A 204 -5.24 -0.03 18.50
C PRO A 204 -6.47 0.80 18.15
N ALA A 205 -6.31 1.72 17.20
CA ALA A 205 -7.42 2.53 16.66
C ALA A 205 -7.90 2.02 15.29
N VAL A 206 -7.16 1.12 14.64
CA VAL A 206 -7.54 0.58 13.34
C VAL A 206 -7.18 -0.90 13.20
N LEU A 207 -8.07 -1.65 12.54
CA LEU A 207 -7.79 -2.95 11.97
C LEU A 207 -7.67 -2.78 10.46
N THR A 208 -6.61 -3.34 9.88
CA THR A 208 -6.37 -3.29 8.45
C THR A 208 -6.59 -4.66 7.83
N MET A 209 -7.24 -4.68 6.67
CA MET A 209 -7.27 -5.83 5.77
C MET A 209 -6.47 -5.49 4.52
N VAL A 210 -5.58 -6.37 4.09
CA VAL A 210 -4.89 -6.25 2.81
C VAL A 210 -5.42 -7.33 1.89
N ALA A 211 -6.06 -6.94 0.79
CA ALA A 211 -6.64 -7.87 -0.17
C ALA A 211 -6.00 -7.70 -1.57
N THR A 212 -5.68 -8.84 -2.18
CA THR A 212 -5.16 -8.96 -3.55
C THR A 212 -5.89 -10.10 -4.26
N ARG A 213 -5.52 -10.37 -5.52
CA ARG A 213 -5.99 -11.58 -6.25
C ARG A 213 -5.63 -12.89 -5.55
N GLU A 214 -4.64 -12.88 -4.65
CA GLU A 214 -4.11 -14.08 -3.98
C GLU A 214 -4.80 -14.36 -2.63
N GLY A 215 -5.61 -13.42 -2.14
CA GLY A 215 -6.37 -13.59 -0.90
C GLY A 215 -6.40 -12.34 -0.05
N THR A 216 -6.80 -12.51 1.22
CA THR A 216 -6.96 -11.41 2.18
C THR A 216 -6.20 -11.70 3.47
N SER A 217 -5.54 -10.69 3.99
CA SER A 217 -4.81 -10.73 5.27
C SER A 217 -5.42 -9.72 6.22
N ILE A 218 -5.45 -10.02 7.52
CA ILE A 218 -6.09 -9.18 8.54
C ILE A 218 -5.10 -8.94 9.67
N GLN A 219 -4.89 -7.67 10.03
CA GLN A 219 -3.95 -7.28 11.07
C GLN A 219 -4.46 -6.07 11.84
N VAL A 220 -4.23 -6.06 13.15
CA VAL A 220 -4.46 -4.90 14.00
C VAL A 220 -3.20 -4.04 14.02
N VAL A 221 -3.34 -2.72 13.90
CA VAL A 221 -2.20 -1.80 13.89
C VAL A 221 -1.91 -1.33 15.32
N GLU A 222 -0.70 -1.60 15.81
CA GLU A 222 -0.24 -1.18 17.15
C GLU A 222 0.94 -0.20 17.11
N ASN A 223 1.44 0.10 15.90
CA ASN A 223 2.65 0.90 15.64
C ASN A 223 3.91 0.33 16.31
N SER A 224 3.99 -0.99 16.42
CA SER A 224 5.06 -1.66 17.20
C SER A 224 6.32 -1.99 16.39
N SER A 225 6.24 -1.93 15.05
CA SER A 225 7.28 -2.39 14.12
C SER A 225 8.41 -1.39 13.84
N GLY A 226 8.42 -0.21 14.47
CA GLY A 226 9.50 0.78 14.33
C GLY A 226 9.34 1.71 13.12
N TYR A 227 10.38 1.84 12.30
CA TYR A 227 10.41 2.77 11.16
C TYR A 227 9.27 2.49 10.17
N MET A 228 8.51 3.54 9.82
CA MET A 228 7.33 3.48 8.94
C MET A 228 6.24 2.50 9.40
N SER A 229 5.84 2.61 10.68
CA SER A 229 5.37 1.53 11.56
C SER A 229 4.69 0.30 10.93
N GLU A 230 3.53 -0.18 11.36
CA GLU A 230 3.19 -1.61 11.26
C GLU A 230 3.34 -2.22 9.84
N VAL A 231 4.17 -3.27 9.71
CA VAL A 231 4.33 -4.01 8.45
C VAL A 231 3.15 -4.96 8.29
N LEU A 232 2.43 -4.84 7.18
CA LEU A 232 1.29 -5.69 6.85
C LEU A 232 1.76 -6.87 6.00
N TYR A 233 1.66 -8.07 6.56
CA TYR A 233 2.07 -9.30 5.89
C TYR A 233 0.92 -9.96 5.15
N PHE A 234 1.25 -10.66 4.08
CA PHE A 234 0.37 -11.64 3.48
C PHE A 234 0.24 -12.86 4.40
N ASN A 235 -0.98 -13.38 4.53
CA ASN A 235 -1.29 -14.59 5.26
C ASN A 235 -1.22 -15.79 4.32
N GLN A 236 -0.10 -16.51 4.40
CA GLN A 236 0.18 -17.72 3.65
C GLN A 236 -0.11 -18.92 4.56
N ASP A 237 -1.34 -19.42 4.57
CA ASP A 237 -1.74 -20.59 5.38
C ASP A 237 -1.42 -20.46 6.87
N GLY A 238 -1.66 -19.27 7.43
CA GLY A 238 -1.38 -18.95 8.83
C GLY A 238 0.02 -18.42 9.11
N GLU A 239 0.91 -18.46 8.12
CA GLU A 239 2.26 -17.91 8.22
C GLU A 239 2.34 -16.52 7.60
N ARG A 240 3.27 -15.70 8.12
CA ARG A 240 3.55 -14.37 7.56
C ARG A 240 4.45 -14.51 6.33
N ALA A 241 4.03 -13.93 5.22
CA ALA A 241 4.81 -13.82 3.99
C ALA A 241 4.79 -12.37 3.47
N PRO A 242 5.79 -11.93 2.70
CA PRO A 242 5.64 -10.73 1.89
C PRO A 242 4.65 -10.99 0.74
N PHE A 243 4.12 -9.92 0.16
CA PHE A 243 3.43 -9.98 -1.12
C PHE A 243 4.45 -10.10 -2.25
N THR A 244 4.04 -10.69 -3.37
CA THR A 244 4.89 -10.86 -4.55
C THR A 244 4.38 -10.05 -5.72
N ALA A 245 5.28 -9.66 -6.60
CA ALA A 245 4.96 -9.05 -7.88
C ALA A 245 5.94 -9.53 -8.95
N MET A 246 5.44 -9.69 -10.17
CA MET A 246 6.25 -10.02 -11.34
C MET A 246 5.81 -9.18 -12.52
N ARG A 247 6.60 -9.18 -13.60
CA ARG A 247 6.21 -8.47 -14.82
C ARG A 247 4.99 -9.14 -15.42
N LEU A 248 4.11 -8.34 -16.02
CA LEU A 248 2.94 -8.86 -16.74
C LEU A 248 3.35 -9.86 -17.84
N SER A 249 4.47 -9.59 -18.53
CA SER A 249 5.03 -10.50 -19.54
C SER A 249 5.37 -11.87 -18.97
N ASP A 250 5.90 -11.92 -17.75
CA ASP A 250 6.35 -13.16 -17.12
C ASP A 250 5.14 -13.95 -16.63
N PHE A 251 4.15 -13.26 -16.06
CA PHE A 251 2.87 -13.86 -15.68
C PHE A 251 2.14 -14.49 -16.89
N GLN A 252 2.12 -13.78 -18.02
CA GLN A 252 1.56 -14.30 -19.28
C GLN A 252 2.35 -15.49 -19.80
N ALA A 253 3.69 -15.42 -19.79
CA ALA A 253 4.55 -16.51 -20.23
C ALA A 253 4.38 -17.79 -19.39
N GLN A 254 4.02 -17.66 -18.11
CA GLN A 254 3.70 -18.77 -17.21
C GLN A 254 2.29 -19.36 -17.42
N GLY A 255 1.44 -18.72 -18.25
CA GLY A 255 0.06 -19.16 -18.51
C GLY A 255 -0.99 -18.54 -17.58
N GLY A 256 -0.60 -17.62 -16.69
CA GLY A 256 -1.45 -17.05 -15.64
C GLY A 256 -1.54 -17.91 -14.39
N ASP A 257 -2.60 -17.72 -13.61
CA ASP A 257 -2.86 -18.44 -12.36
C ASP A 257 -4.28 -19.03 -12.29
N SER A 258 -4.66 -19.55 -11.12
CA SER A 258 -5.99 -20.16 -10.90
C SER A 258 -7.16 -19.18 -10.97
N THR A 259 -6.90 -17.88 -10.94
CA THR A 259 -7.88 -16.79 -10.96
C THR A 259 -7.94 -16.07 -12.30
N THR A 260 -6.80 -15.94 -12.98
CA THR A 260 -6.66 -15.18 -14.24
C THR A 260 -5.75 -15.90 -15.21
N SER A 261 -6.24 -16.22 -16.41
CA SER A 261 -5.41 -16.82 -17.46
C SER A 261 -4.50 -15.79 -18.14
N ALA A 262 -3.46 -16.25 -18.85
CA ALA A 262 -2.57 -15.39 -19.63
C ALA A 262 -3.32 -14.46 -20.60
N ASP A 263 -4.35 -14.97 -21.30
CA ASP A 263 -5.13 -14.16 -22.26
C ASP A 263 -5.95 -13.05 -21.60
N GLN A 264 -6.32 -13.24 -20.33
CA GLN A 264 -7.07 -12.27 -19.53
C GLN A 264 -6.14 -11.28 -18.80
N ALA A 265 -4.85 -11.59 -18.72
CA ALA A 265 -3.86 -10.81 -18.01
C ALA A 265 -3.44 -9.57 -18.83
N THR A 266 -4.28 -8.55 -18.85
CA THR A 266 -3.97 -7.24 -19.46
C THR A 266 -3.56 -6.22 -18.40
N ALA A 267 -2.97 -5.09 -18.83
CA ALA A 267 -2.68 -3.98 -17.92
C ALA A 267 -3.94 -3.50 -17.16
N ASP A 268 -5.11 -3.52 -17.81
CA ASP A 268 -6.38 -3.08 -17.21
C ASP A 268 -7.11 -4.19 -16.43
N ALA A 269 -6.51 -5.37 -16.27
CA ALA A 269 -7.16 -6.50 -15.57
C ALA A 269 -7.15 -6.35 -14.04
N GLY A 270 -6.49 -5.31 -13.51
CA GLY A 270 -6.38 -5.06 -12.06
C GLY A 270 -5.51 -6.07 -11.32
N LEU A 271 -4.56 -6.70 -12.01
CA LEU A 271 -3.65 -7.70 -11.42
C LEU A 271 -2.65 -7.11 -10.41
N ASP A 272 -2.42 -5.81 -10.50
CA ASP A 272 -1.55 -4.98 -9.67
C ASP A 272 -2.30 -4.27 -8.52
N MET A 273 -3.60 -4.55 -8.37
CA MET A 273 -4.41 -3.94 -7.32
C MET A 273 -4.13 -4.54 -5.94
N VAL A 274 -3.75 -3.68 -5.00
CA VAL A 274 -3.63 -3.98 -3.58
C VAL A 274 -4.62 -3.11 -2.81
N LEU A 275 -5.64 -3.72 -2.23
CA LEU A 275 -6.63 -3.02 -1.42
C LEU A 275 -6.19 -2.99 0.03
N VAL A 276 -5.93 -1.81 0.58
CA VAL A 276 -5.66 -1.60 2.01
C VAL A 276 -6.93 -1.03 2.66
N ILE A 277 -7.70 -1.90 3.29
CA ILE A 277 -9.01 -1.57 3.87
C ILE A 277 -8.83 -1.31 5.36
N GLN A 278 -9.24 -0.13 5.81
CA GLN A 278 -9.14 0.25 7.22
C GLN A 278 -10.51 0.23 7.89
N VAL A 279 -10.60 -0.49 9.01
CA VAL A 279 -11.78 -0.56 9.86
C VAL A 279 -11.49 0.15 11.17
N PRO A 280 -12.10 1.33 11.41
CA PRO A 280 -11.95 2.05 12.66
C PRO A 280 -12.35 1.18 13.86
N LEU A 281 -11.49 1.13 14.86
CA LEU A 281 -11.73 0.46 16.13
C LEU A 281 -12.05 1.48 17.22
N LYS A 282 -12.75 1.01 18.25
CA LYS A 282 -12.97 1.81 19.45
C LYS A 282 -11.65 1.92 20.23
N HIS A 283 -10.96 3.05 20.05
CA HIS A 283 -9.78 3.42 20.81
C HIS A 283 -10.16 3.92 22.21
N ARG A 284 -9.38 3.56 23.23
CA ARG A 284 -9.53 4.16 24.58
C ARG A 284 -8.87 5.52 24.56
N ALA A 285 -9.64 6.58 24.77
CA ALA A 285 -9.05 7.91 24.95
C ALA A 285 -8.00 7.84 26.07
N PRO A 286 -6.79 8.41 25.89
CA PRO A 286 -5.85 8.53 26.98
C PRO A 286 -6.56 9.25 28.13
N GLN A 287 -6.48 8.70 29.35
CA GLN A 287 -6.86 9.48 30.53
C GLN A 287 -6.01 10.74 30.46
N ARG A 288 -6.66 11.91 30.33
CA ARG A 288 -5.98 13.17 30.61
C ARG A 288 -5.57 13.11 32.06
N ASP A 289 -4.33 12.75 32.33
CA ASP A 289 -3.72 12.98 33.63
C ASP A 289 -3.66 14.49 33.81
N PHE A 290 -4.67 15.00 34.51
CA PHE A 290 -4.80 16.39 34.92
C PHE A 290 -3.87 16.64 36.10
N TRP A 291 -2.56 16.39 35.94
CA TRP A 291 -1.53 16.66 36.93
C TRP A 291 -0.22 17.03 36.24
N GLY A 292 0.14 18.32 36.29
CA GLY A 292 1.54 18.70 36.07
C GLY A 292 1.86 19.99 35.32
N TYR A 293 0.98 20.99 35.22
CA TYR A 293 1.39 22.39 35.05
C TYR A 293 0.29 23.35 35.56
N GLY A 294 -0.13 23.11 36.80
CA GLY A 294 -0.75 24.12 37.65
C GLY A 294 0.33 24.71 38.53
N GLY A 295 0.96 25.79 38.08
CA GLY A 295 1.99 26.49 38.85
C GLY A 295 2.85 27.35 37.94
N MET A 296 2.68 28.67 38.05
CA MET A 296 3.42 29.73 37.37
C MET A 296 2.84 30.24 36.04
N MET A 297 1.61 30.77 36.08
CA MET A 297 1.24 31.92 35.25
C MET A 297 0.04 32.70 35.84
N ASP A 298 -0.02 32.80 37.17
CA ASP A 298 -0.77 33.85 37.87
C ASP A 298 0.24 34.89 38.34
N ASP A 299 0.74 35.70 37.41
CA ASP A 299 1.00 37.12 37.69
C ASP A 299 1.38 37.87 36.41
N MET A 300 0.70 39.01 36.22
CA MET A 300 1.03 40.12 35.31
C MET A 300 0.59 40.02 33.84
N ALA A 301 -0.64 40.47 33.54
CA ALA A 301 -0.89 41.78 32.89
C ALA A 301 -2.40 42.01 32.61
N PRO A 302 -2.96 43.21 32.86
CA PRO A 302 -4.38 43.47 32.73
C PRO A 302 -4.78 44.00 31.34
N GLY A 303 -5.97 43.60 30.89
CA GLY A 303 -6.90 44.47 30.16
C GLY A 303 -6.86 44.47 28.63
N ALA A 304 -7.86 43.84 28.01
CA ALA A 304 -8.52 44.39 26.82
C ALA A 304 -10.01 43.96 26.81
N PRO A 305 -10.96 44.88 26.59
CA PRO A 305 -12.38 44.63 26.79
C PRO A 305 -13.04 43.89 25.62
N THR A 306 -13.99 43.03 25.99
CA THR A 306 -14.93 42.31 25.13
C THR A 306 -15.85 43.29 24.38
N MET A 307 -15.80 43.31 23.05
CA MET A 307 -16.84 43.97 22.24
C MET A 307 -18.03 43.02 22.06
N MET A 308 -19.18 43.40 22.63
CA MET A 308 -20.49 42.81 22.34
C MET A 308 -20.90 43.14 20.89
N MET A 309 -21.19 42.11 20.09
CA MET A 309 -21.96 42.25 18.85
C MET A 309 -23.45 42.22 19.23
N ALA A 310 -24.13 43.36 19.06
CA ALA A 310 -25.56 43.47 19.20
C ALA A 310 -26.25 43.02 17.90
N GLU A 311 -27.31 42.22 18.07
CA GLU A 311 -28.25 41.79 17.04
C GLU A 311 -28.98 42.99 16.43
N GLY A 312 -29.08 43.03 15.10
CA GLY A 312 -29.86 44.01 14.36
C GLY A 312 -31.01 43.33 13.62
N GLU A 313 -32.20 43.41 14.21
CA GLU A 313 -33.48 43.17 13.55
C GLU A 313 -33.74 44.26 12.49
N ALA A 314 -34.06 43.87 11.26
CA ALA A 314 -34.57 44.77 10.23
C ALA A 314 -36.08 44.57 10.10
N MET A 315 -36.82 45.55 10.62
CA MET A 315 -38.27 45.65 10.60
C MET A 315 -38.77 46.15 9.24
N GLU A 316 -39.77 45.43 8.74
CA GLU A 316 -40.63 45.71 7.62
C GLU A 316 -41.41 47.02 7.82
N ARG A 317 -41.40 47.94 6.84
CA ARG A 317 -42.44 48.96 6.67
C ARG A 317 -42.70 49.26 5.20
N SER A 318 -43.86 48.81 4.76
CA SER A 318 -44.64 49.29 3.63
C SER A 318 -45.05 50.77 3.82
N VAL A 319 -45.28 51.49 2.71
CA VAL A 319 -46.46 52.35 2.41
C VAL A 319 -46.18 53.24 1.18
N GLU A 320 -47.09 53.16 0.20
CA GLU A 320 -47.60 54.16 -0.79
C GLU A 320 -46.61 55.19 -1.41
N GLN A 321 -46.56 55.48 -2.71
CA GLN A 321 -47.50 55.43 -3.85
C GLN A 321 -46.78 54.97 -5.13
#